data_AF-A0A954ZQI0-F1
#
_entry.id   AF-A0A954ZQI0-F1
#
_cell.length_a   1.000
_cell.length_b   1.000
_cell.length_c   1.000
_cell.angle_alpha   90.00
_cell.angle_beta   90.00
_cell.angle_gamma   90.00
#
_symmetry.space_group_name_H-M   'P 1'
#
loop_
_entity.id
_entity.type
_entity.pdbx_description
1 polymer ?
#
loop_
_entity_poly.entity_id
_entity_poly.type
_entity_poly.pdbx_seq_one_letter_code
_entity_poly.pdbx_strand_id
1 'polypeptide(L)'
;MGTISTRYNQSFDLLTRAKVQPLPNAATAAKDGEAVDVKAKIAEARKAAEGLVATSFIKPILSQVRESNNAPPPFGPTSAEKQFGSLLDNELADEIARASQFPIVDRLVKQFTQHLPQQEPTTSVDLNA
;
A
#
# COMPACT_ATOMS: atom_id res chain seq x y z
N MET A 1 -51.41 21.56 -11.28
CA MET A 1 -51.72 20.77 -10.07
C MET A 1 -52.35 19.48 -10.55
N GLY A 2 -51.58 18.40 -10.69
CA GLY A 2 -52.01 17.15 -11.34
C GLY A 2 -51.88 15.96 -10.40
N THR A 3 -53.00 15.26 -10.19
CA THR A 3 -53.15 14.09 -9.34
C THR A 3 -53.09 12.78 -10.14
N ILE A 4 -52.25 11.85 -9.68
CA ILE A 4 -52.38 10.37 -9.57
C ILE A 4 -53.19 9.59 -10.64
N SER A 5 -52.52 8.66 -11.36
CA SER A 5 -53.04 7.31 -11.67
C SER A 5 -52.02 6.33 -12.26
N THR A 6 -51.58 5.41 -11.40
CA THR A 6 -51.50 3.93 -11.47
C THR A 6 -51.70 3.15 -12.80
N ARG A 7 -50.88 2.07 -12.90
CA ARG A 7 -50.95 0.83 -13.74
C ARG A 7 -50.26 0.97 -15.11
N TYR A 8 -49.50 0.02 -15.67
CA TYR A 8 -49.47 -1.44 -15.56
C TYR A 8 -48.16 -1.91 -16.25
N ASN A 9 -47.40 -2.83 -15.67
CA ASN A 9 -46.85 -3.96 -16.42
C ASN A 9 -46.34 -5.03 -15.45
N GLN A 10 -47.23 -5.98 -15.26
CA GLN A 10 -47.11 -7.22 -14.52
C GLN A 10 -46.38 -8.27 -15.38
N SER A 11 -45.61 -9.11 -14.68
CA SER A 11 -45.33 -10.53 -14.97
C SER A 11 -44.41 -10.86 -16.15
N PHE A 12 -43.20 -11.35 -15.85
CA PHE A 12 -42.72 -12.64 -16.38
C PHE A 12 -41.59 -13.20 -15.47
N ASP A 13 -41.74 -14.47 -15.12
CA ASP A 13 -40.79 -15.38 -14.47
C ASP A 13 -40.40 -15.22 -12.99
N LEU A 14 -41.40 -15.52 -12.16
CA LEU A 14 -41.20 -16.43 -11.03
C LEU A 14 -40.79 -17.81 -11.57
N LEU A 15 -39.50 -18.20 -11.52
CA LEU A 15 -39.02 -19.60 -11.39
C LEU A 15 -37.49 -19.79 -11.44
N THR A 16 -36.67 -18.83 -10.97
CA THR A 16 -35.23 -19.11 -10.78
C THR A 16 -34.91 -19.31 -9.30
N ARG A 17 -35.08 -20.57 -8.87
CA ARG A 17 -34.35 -21.28 -7.81
C ARG A 17 -33.50 -20.38 -6.92
N ALA A 18 -34.05 -19.98 -5.78
CA ALA A 18 -33.23 -19.57 -4.64
C ALA A 18 -32.23 -20.69 -4.33
N LYS A 19 -30.99 -20.55 -4.80
CA LYS A 19 -29.86 -21.24 -4.20
C LYS A 19 -29.80 -20.68 -2.79
N VAL A 20 -30.25 -21.47 -1.81
CA VAL A 20 -29.88 -21.29 -0.41
C VAL A 20 -28.35 -21.23 -0.40
N GLN A 21 -27.80 -20.02 -0.34
CA GLN A 21 -26.40 -19.84 -0.05
C GLN A 21 -26.23 -20.35 1.38
N PRO A 22 -25.40 -21.37 1.63
CA PRO A 22 -25.06 -21.70 3.01
C PRO A 22 -24.46 -20.43 3.62
N LEU A 23 -25.01 -20.01 4.76
CA LEU A 23 -24.46 -18.91 5.55
C LEU A 23 -22.95 -19.09 5.65
N PRO A 24 -22.13 -18.04 5.43
CA PRO A 24 -20.69 -18.15 5.60
C PRO A 24 -20.42 -18.67 7.01
N ASN A 25 -19.74 -19.82 7.08
CA ASN A 25 -19.32 -20.41 8.34
C ASN A 25 -18.45 -19.38 9.07
N ALA A 26 -18.77 -19.02 10.32
CA ALA A 26 -18.04 -18.02 11.09
C ALA A 26 -16.53 -18.29 11.18
N ALA A 27 -16.11 -19.55 10.97
CA ALA A 27 -14.71 -19.95 10.89
C ALA A 27 -13.96 -19.43 9.65
N THR A 28 -14.62 -19.19 8.51
CA THR A 28 -13.96 -18.64 7.31
C THR A 28 -13.77 -17.13 7.42
N ALA A 29 -14.73 -16.41 7.99
CA ALA A 29 -14.63 -14.96 8.21
C ALA A 29 -13.48 -14.55 9.15
N ALA A 30 -13.18 -15.38 10.17
CA ALA A 30 -12.07 -15.11 11.10
C ALA A 30 -10.69 -15.28 10.44
N LYS A 31 -10.51 -16.29 9.58
CA LYS A 31 -9.25 -16.53 8.86
C LYS A 31 -8.95 -15.47 7.80
N ASP A 32 -10.00 -14.96 7.14
CA ASP A 32 -9.86 -13.93 6.12
C ASP A 32 -9.46 -12.57 6.74
N GLY A 33 -9.99 -12.23 7.93
CA GLY A 33 -9.64 -11.00 8.64
C GLY A 33 -8.20 -10.96 9.13
N GLU A 34 -7.67 -12.08 9.63
CA GLU A 34 -6.29 -12.16 10.15
C GLU A 34 -5.23 -12.15 9.02
N ALA A 35 -5.50 -12.79 7.89
CA ALA A 35 -4.62 -12.74 6.72
C ALA A 35 -4.52 -11.33 6.10
N VAL A 36 -5.60 -10.54 6.18
CA VAL A 36 -5.62 -9.14 5.71
C VAL A 36 -4.77 -8.25 6.61
N ASP A 37 -4.77 -8.46 7.92
CA ASP A 37 -3.95 -7.70 8.88
C ASP A 37 -2.44 -7.95 8.67
N VAL A 38 -2.02 -9.20 8.46
CA VAL A 38 -0.60 -9.51 8.21
C VAL A 38 -0.09 -8.84 6.92
N LYS A 39 -0.87 -8.87 5.84
CA LYS A 39 -0.51 -8.18 4.58
C LYS A 39 -0.40 -6.67 4.77
N ALA A 40 -1.32 -6.06 5.52
CA ALA A 40 -1.27 -4.64 5.82
C ALA A 40 0.00 -4.27 6.62
N LYS A 41 0.37 -5.07 7.63
CA LYS A 41 1.61 -4.88 8.40
C LYS A 41 2.86 -5.02 7.55
N ILE A 42 2.89 -5.95 6.60
CA ILE A 42 4.01 -6.09 5.65
C ILE A 42 4.13 -4.86 4.74
N ALA A 43 3.00 -4.34 4.25
CA ALA A 43 2.98 -3.14 3.42
C ALA A 43 3.45 -1.89 4.21
N GLU A 44 3.03 -1.77 5.47
CA GLU A 44 3.51 -0.72 6.38
C GLU A 44 5.01 -0.83 6.65
N ALA A 45 5.51 -2.04 6.93
CA ALA A 45 6.93 -2.30 7.12
C ALA A 45 7.75 -1.93 5.87
N ARG A 46 7.24 -2.20 4.67
CA ARG A 46 7.86 -1.77 3.41
C ARG A 46 7.93 -0.26 3.31
N LYS A 47 6.82 0.45 3.56
CA LYS A 47 6.80 1.92 3.54
C LYS A 47 7.79 2.52 4.55
N ALA A 48 7.88 1.96 5.75
CA ALA A 48 8.83 2.39 6.77
C ALA A 48 10.29 2.15 6.34
N ALA A 49 10.57 0.99 5.75
CA ALA A 49 11.91 0.65 5.25
C ALA A 49 12.34 1.57 4.10
N GLU A 50 11.46 1.84 3.15
CA GLU A 50 11.70 2.78 2.04
C GLU A 50 11.96 4.20 2.57
N GLY A 51 11.15 4.68 3.51
CA GLY A 51 11.34 6.01 4.13
C GLY A 51 12.65 6.14 4.91
N LEU A 52 13.08 5.07 5.59
CA LEU A 52 14.38 5.02 6.25
C LEU A 52 15.52 5.12 5.22
N VAL A 53 15.44 4.36 4.14
CA VAL A 53 16.46 4.40 3.08
C VAL A 53 16.52 5.76 2.41
N ALA A 54 15.35 6.33 2.07
CA ALA A 54 15.23 7.66 1.51
C ALA A 54 15.90 8.70 2.41
N THR A 55 15.57 8.70 3.70
CA THR A 55 16.04 9.73 4.64
C THR A 55 17.50 9.57 5.02
N SER A 56 17.99 8.34 5.21
CA SER A 56 19.35 8.09 5.70
C SER A 56 20.41 8.08 4.61
N PHE A 57 20.05 7.72 3.37
CA PHE A 57 21.03 7.54 2.30
C PHE A 57 20.81 8.46 1.10
N ILE A 58 19.56 8.67 0.67
CA ILE A 58 19.27 9.38 -0.58
C ILE A 58 19.23 10.89 -0.36
N LYS A 59 18.46 11.37 0.64
CA LYS A 59 18.34 12.80 0.94
C LYS A 59 19.70 13.51 1.17
N PRO A 60 20.67 12.93 1.92
CA PRO A 60 21.97 13.57 2.10
C PRO A 60 22.72 13.77 0.77
N ILE A 61 22.63 12.83 -0.16
CA ILE A 61 23.25 12.92 -1.48
C ILE A 61 22.59 14.06 -2.28
N LEU A 62 21.25 14.13 -2.29
CA LEU A 62 20.52 15.19 -2.97
C LEU A 62 20.83 16.58 -2.39
N SER A 63 20.92 16.70 -1.06
CA SER A 63 21.32 17.95 -0.41
C SER A 63 22.72 18.37 -0.80
N GLN A 64 23.67 17.43 -0.81
CA GLN A 64 25.05 17.72 -1.18
C GLN A 64 25.17 18.13 -2.65
N VAL A 65 24.41 17.50 -3.55
CA VAL A 65 24.33 17.91 -4.97
C VAL A 65 23.82 19.34 -5.08
N ARG A 66 22.73 19.70 -4.38
CA ARG A 66 22.23 21.08 -4.36
C ARG A 66 23.26 22.06 -3.82
N GLU A 67 23.88 21.74 -2.68
CA GLU A 67 24.85 22.62 -2.01
C GLU A 67 26.13 22.81 -2.86
N SER A 68 26.47 21.83 -3.69
CA SER A 68 27.61 21.91 -4.60
C SER A 68 27.38 22.84 -5.81
N ASN A 69 26.14 23.26 -6.07
CA ASN A 69 25.81 24.13 -7.20
C ASN A 69 26.30 25.58 -6.95
N ASN A 70 27.50 25.86 -7.46
CA ASN A 70 28.14 27.18 -7.41
C ASN A 70 28.09 27.91 -8.76
N ALA A 71 26.97 27.78 -9.48
CA ALA A 71 26.81 28.47 -10.76
C ALA A 71 26.86 30.00 -10.59
N PRO A 72 27.57 30.72 -11.49
CA PRO A 72 27.62 32.18 -11.44
C PRO A 72 26.25 32.80 -11.79
N PRO A 73 25.93 34.02 -11.30
CA PRO A 73 24.74 34.74 -11.71
C PRO A 73 24.66 34.93 -13.24
N PRO A 74 23.47 34.85 -13.87
CA PRO A 74 22.12 34.73 -13.29
C PRO A 74 21.63 33.28 -13.10
N PHE A 75 22.48 32.27 -13.29
CA PHE A 75 22.10 30.85 -13.27
C PHE A 75 22.36 30.16 -11.91
N GLY A 76 22.75 30.93 -10.90
CA GLY A 76 22.94 30.45 -9.54
C GLY A 76 21.62 30.16 -8.83
N PRO A 77 21.64 29.38 -7.73
CA PRO A 77 20.44 29.02 -6.99
C PRO A 77 19.66 30.24 -6.51
N THR A 78 18.38 30.33 -6.88
CA THR A 78 17.52 31.45 -6.46
C THR A 78 17.08 31.31 -5.00
N SER A 79 16.60 32.40 -4.39
CA SER A 79 16.05 32.36 -3.02
C SER A 79 14.90 31.35 -2.90
N ALA A 80 14.04 31.29 -3.91
CA ALA A 80 12.93 30.34 -3.96
C ALA A 80 13.43 28.88 -4.00
N GLU A 81 14.37 28.57 -4.89
CA GLU A 81 14.94 27.21 -4.99
C GLU A 81 15.59 26.74 -3.70
N LYS A 82 16.25 27.65 -2.95
CA LYS A 82 16.83 27.30 -1.65
C LYS A 82 15.76 26.94 -0.62
N GLN A 83 14.62 27.62 -0.64
CA GLN A 83 13.51 27.34 0.27
C GLN A 83 12.78 26.04 -0.08
N PHE A 84 12.57 25.77 -1.37
CA PHE A 84 11.86 24.57 -1.83
C PHE A 84 12.77 23.34 -1.99
N GLY A 85 14.10 23.51 -1.97
CA GLY A 85 15.06 22.43 -2.21
C GLY A 85 14.87 21.24 -1.26
N SER A 86 14.64 21.47 0.02
CA SER A 86 14.42 20.38 0.98
C SER A 86 13.12 19.62 0.72
N LEU A 87 12.06 20.29 0.26
CA LEU A 87 10.79 19.66 -0.10
C LEU A 87 10.95 18.81 -1.38
N LEU A 88 11.69 19.32 -2.36
CA LEU A 88 12.01 18.59 -3.58
C LEU A 88 12.85 17.35 -3.27
N ASP A 89 13.88 17.46 -2.43
CA ASP A 89 14.71 16.33 -2.03
C ASP A 89 13.87 15.25 -1.33
N ASN A 90 12.89 15.65 -0.51
CA ASN A 90 12.04 14.71 0.20
C ASN A 90 11.24 13.85 -0.77
N GLU A 91 10.52 14.47 -1.71
CA GLU A 91 9.72 13.73 -2.68
C GLU A 91 10.60 12.87 -3.60
N LEU A 92 11.70 13.45 -4.10
CA LEU A 92 12.60 12.74 -4.99
C LEU A 92 13.26 11.55 -4.28
N ALA A 93 13.68 11.70 -3.03
CA ALA A 93 14.27 10.60 -2.27
C ALA A 93 13.27 9.47 -2.03
N ASP A 94 12.04 9.81 -1.67
CA ASP A 94 10.98 8.83 -1.44
C ASP A 94 10.62 8.10 -2.76
N GLU A 95 10.59 8.80 -3.89
CA GLU A 95 10.36 8.19 -5.20
C GLU A 95 11.51 7.29 -5.65
N ILE A 96 12.77 7.73 -5.49
CA ILE A 96 13.95 6.89 -5.82
C ILE A 96 13.94 5.62 -4.98
N ALA A 97 13.64 5.71 -3.68
CA ALA A 97 13.56 4.54 -2.80
C ALA A 97 12.51 3.53 -3.26
N ARG A 98 11.33 4.00 -3.68
CA ARG A 98 10.25 3.14 -4.20
C ARG A 98 10.58 2.54 -5.56
N ALA A 99 11.04 3.37 -6.52
CA ALA A 99 11.23 2.98 -7.91
C ALA A 99 12.44 2.04 -8.10
N SER A 100 13.51 2.22 -7.32
CA SER A 100 14.76 1.47 -7.51
C SER A 100 14.73 0.07 -6.91
N GLN A 101 13.70 -0.28 -6.13
CA GLN A 101 13.52 -1.59 -5.47
C GLN A 101 14.81 -2.11 -4.81
N PHE A 102 15.44 -1.27 -3.98
CA PHE A 102 16.75 -1.60 -3.41
C PHE A 102 16.70 -2.89 -2.56
N PRO A 103 17.65 -3.84 -2.71
CA PRO A 103 17.68 -5.06 -1.91
C PRO A 103 17.80 -4.83 -0.39
N ILE A 104 18.32 -3.68 0.03
CA ILE A 104 18.37 -3.31 1.44
C ILE A 104 16.98 -3.07 2.02
N VAL A 105 16.02 -2.57 1.23
CA VAL A 105 14.63 -2.41 1.64
C VAL A 105 14.05 -3.78 1.98
N ASP A 106 14.25 -4.79 1.13
CA ASP A 106 13.73 -6.14 1.38
C ASP A 106 14.32 -6.75 2.67
N ARG A 107 15.61 -6.51 2.93
CA ARG A 107 16.25 -6.92 4.20
C ARG A 107 15.64 -6.22 5.41
N LEU A 108 15.37 -4.92 5.31
CA LEU A 108 14.73 -4.14 6.36
C LEU A 108 13.28 -4.59 6.58
N VAL A 109 12.52 -4.87 5.53
CA VAL A 109 11.17 -5.43 5.63
C VAL A 109 11.20 -6.77 6.36
N LYS A 110 12.13 -7.66 5.98
CA LYS A 110 12.30 -8.94 6.69
C LYS A 110 12.63 -8.72 8.17
N GLN A 111 13.47 -7.74 8.49
CA GLN A 111 13.81 -7.41 9.86
C GLN A 111 12.63 -6.85 10.65
N PHE A 112 11.82 -5.98 10.05
CA PHE A 112 10.64 -5.39 10.68
C PHE A 112 9.52 -6.42 10.89
N THR A 113 9.45 -7.42 10.03
CA THR A 113 8.39 -8.45 10.03
C THR A 113 8.80 -9.76 10.72
N GLN A 114 10.04 -9.86 11.21
CA GLN A 114 10.60 -11.11 11.76
C GLN A 114 9.79 -11.74 12.90
N HIS A 115 9.03 -10.92 13.65
CA HIS A 115 8.21 -11.37 14.78
C HIS A 115 6.72 -11.49 14.43
N LEU A 116 6.33 -11.20 13.18
CA LEU A 116 4.95 -11.41 12.78
C LEU A 116 4.65 -12.91 12.77
N PRO A 117 3.49 -13.33 13.29
CA PRO A 117 3.09 -14.72 13.27
C PRO A 117 3.13 -15.23 11.83
N GLN A 118 4.02 -16.19 11.56
CA GLN A 118 4.04 -16.91 10.29
C GLN A 118 2.72 -17.66 10.23
N GLN A 119 1.87 -17.38 9.23
CA GLN A 119 0.72 -18.24 8.98
C GLN A 119 1.26 -19.64 8.66
N GLU A 120 1.22 -20.53 9.64
CA GLU A 120 1.54 -21.94 9.42
C GLU A 120 0.65 -22.43 8.28
N PRO A 121 1.21 -23.02 7.20
CA PRO A 121 0.40 -23.64 6.18
C PRO A 121 -0.41 -24.71 6.89
N THR A 122 -1.71 -24.50 7.04
CA THR A 122 -2.60 -25.48 7.65
C THR A 122 -2.45 -26.75 6.82
N THR A 123 -1.69 -27.70 7.35
CA THR A 123 -1.59 -29.07 6.86
C THR A 123 -3.03 -29.52 6.68
N SER A 124 -3.48 -29.63 5.43
CA SER A 124 -4.69 -30.37 5.10
C SER A 124 -4.39 -31.79 5.55
N VAL A 125 -4.82 -32.12 6.77
CA VAL A 125 -4.89 -33.49 7.23
C VAL A 125 -5.96 -34.12 6.35
N ASP A 126 -5.51 -34.77 5.27
CA ASP A 126 -6.31 -35.71 4.50
C ASP A 126 -6.69 -36.87 5.43
N LEU A 127 -7.79 -36.69 6.15
CA LEU A 127 -8.57 -37.75 6.78
C LEU A 127 -9.58 -38.22 5.75
N ASN A 128 -9.17 -39.02 4.76
CA ASN A 128 -10.10 -39.85 4.00
C ASN A 128 -9.39 -41.05 3.33
N ALA A 129 -9.94 -42.22 3.67
CA ALA A 129 -9.78 -43.57 3.11
C ALA A 129 -8.55 -44.38 3.54
#